data_AF-A0AAE0T7Y6-F1
#
_entry.id   AF-A0AAE0T7Y6-F1
#
_cell.length_a   1.000
_cell.length_b   1.000
_cell.length_c   1.000
_cell.angle_alpha   90.00
_cell.angle_beta   90.00
_cell.angle_gamma   90.00
#
_symmetry.space_group_name_H-M   'P 1'
#
loop_
_entity.id
_entity.type
_entity.pdbx_description
1 polymer ?
#
loop_
_entity_poly.entity_id
_entity_poly.type
_entity_poly.pdbx_seq_one_letter_code
_entity_poly.pdbx_strand_id
1 'polypeptide(L)'
;MTYCAVIGSGNIGTDLMIKILRRSKTLELKAFVGIDEKSDGLQKAARLGIPITHEGVLGLTKMKDWDKIEIIFDATSAKAHVANYEVIKKYPNKKMVDLTPAAIGPYIVPAVNLAFAPKNLDNVNMVTCGGQATIPMVAAVSQVAKVHYAEIIASVASKSAGPGTRSNVDEFTETTARAVEKIGGATRGKAIVILNPAEPPIIMRDTIYTLSDFIETKKIQDSIHSMIAKVQAYVPGYRLKNILFEEIHPEQAVEIEGIGKHLQLEKELKANYNIGTNYYNYNLNVIHKMKELYIQDVTLRDGMHPLRHQFTISQVQQIAKELDEAGVDAIEVTHGDGLTGSSFNYGFGKQTDWEWIAAAKEVIKRAQLTILLIPGIGTIRDLKQANQLGATSVRVATHCTEADISAQHISAARNLDMDVSGFLMMAHLNSPQGLVEQAKLMESYGAKCVYVTDSAGALTMNDVRERVRAIRQALKPETQVGIHCHNNLGLGIANTLIGIEEGAYRADASLTGLGAGAGNAILEVLIAVLLKMNYPLKCNLFKLMDVADDMVRPLQERPVRLDRETLSLGYAGVYSSFLLHAERAAKKFNLDAREILLELGKRKMVGGQEDMIMDVAMDLKK
;
A
#
# COMPACT_ATOMS: atom_id res chain seq x y z
N MET A 1 -15.53 -40.98 8.35
CA MET A 1 -15.08 -39.66 8.83
C MET A 1 -13.57 -39.67 8.80
N THR A 2 -12.98 -38.65 8.20
CA THR A 2 -11.54 -38.40 8.19
C THR A 2 -11.21 -37.50 9.37
N TYR A 3 -10.25 -37.88 10.20
CA TYR A 3 -9.95 -37.12 11.42
C TYR A 3 -8.95 -36.00 11.10
N CYS A 4 -9.17 -34.81 11.65
CA CYS A 4 -8.31 -33.67 11.38
C CYS A 4 -7.87 -32.89 12.62
N ALA A 5 -6.80 -32.11 12.45
CA ALA A 5 -6.34 -31.08 13.37
C ALA A 5 -6.33 -29.70 12.69
N VAL A 6 -6.43 -28.64 13.47
CA VAL A 6 -6.16 -27.26 13.03
C VAL A 6 -5.06 -26.67 13.91
N ILE A 7 -3.99 -26.17 13.29
CA ILE A 7 -2.90 -25.44 13.94
C ILE A 7 -3.09 -23.94 13.66
N GLY A 8 -3.02 -23.12 14.72
CA GLY A 8 -3.24 -21.67 14.67
C GLY A 8 -4.56 -21.27 15.33
N SER A 9 -4.50 -20.84 16.59
CA SER A 9 -5.65 -20.38 17.37
C SER A 9 -6.19 -18.98 17.00
N GLY A 10 -5.71 -18.39 15.90
CA GLY A 10 -6.18 -17.09 15.38
C GLY A 10 -7.53 -17.17 14.64
N ASN A 11 -7.91 -16.05 14.00
CA ASN A 11 -9.20 -15.89 13.31
C ASN A 11 -9.47 -17.00 12.27
N ILE A 12 -8.50 -17.30 11.39
CA ILE A 12 -8.66 -18.28 10.30
C ILE A 12 -8.90 -19.69 10.84
N GLY A 13 -8.05 -20.16 11.76
CA GLY A 13 -8.23 -21.48 12.39
C GLY A 13 -9.52 -21.57 13.21
N THR A 14 -9.87 -20.51 13.95
CA THR A 14 -11.11 -20.44 14.73
C THR A 14 -12.37 -20.48 13.87
N ASP A 15 -12.37 -19.80 12.71
CA ASP A 15 -13.46 -19.87 11.74
C ASP A 15 -13.53 -21.25 11.06
N LEU A 16 -12.39 -21.83 10.67
CA LEU A 16 -12.32 -23.17 10.12
C LEU A 16 -12.84 -24.24 11.11
N MET A 17 -12.48 -24.15 12.39
CA MET A 17 -13.02 -24.99 13.46
C MET A 17 -14.55 -24.92 13.50
N ILE A 18 -15.13 -23.71 13.49
CA ILE A 18 -16.58 -23.51 13.51
C ILE A 18 -17.24 -24.03 12.21
N LYS A 19 -16.58 -23.88 11.06
CA LYS A 19 -17.03 -24.45 9.77
C LYS A 19 -17.01 -25.97 9.77
N ILE A 20 -15.97 -26.61 10.31
CA ILE A 20 -15.89 -28.07 10.44
C ILE A 20 -17.04 -28.56 11.33
N LEU A 21 -17.15 -28.04 12.55
CA LEU A 21 -18.20 -28.44 13.52
C LEU A 21 -19.63 -28.26 13.00
N ARG A 22 -19.92 -27.20 12.23
CA ARG A 22 -21.29 -26.84 11.83
C ARG A 22 -21.68 -27.25 10.42
N ARG A 23 -20.73 -27.63 9.54
CA ARG A 23 -21.00 -27.84 8.10
C ARG A 23 -20.36 -29.09 7.52
N SER A 24 -19.35 -29.67 8.16
CA SER A 24 -18.66 -30.83 7.59
C SER A 24 -19.50 -32.10 7.71
N LYS A 25 -19.50 -32.91 6.65
CA LYS A 25 -20.07 -34.27 6.62
C LYS A 25 -18.99 -35.36 6.49
N THR A 26 -17.72 -34.96 6.48
CA THR A 26 -16.58 -35.82 6.13
C THR A 26 -15.41 -35.68 7.11
N LEU A 27 -15.16 -34.48 7.63
CA LEU A 27 -14.07 -34.16 8.56
C LEU A 27 -14.57 -34.12 10.00
N GLU A 28 -13.81 -34.71 10.92
CA GLU A 28 -14.05 -34.63 12.37
C GLU A 28 -12.82 -34.03 13.08
N LEU A 29 -13.00 -32.89 13.76
CA LEU A 29 -11.90 -32.17 14.41
C LEU A 29 -11.53 -32.85 15.74
N LYS A 30 -10.28 -33.34 15.84
CA LYS A 30 -9.76 -34.03 17.04
C LYS A 30 -8.74 -33.22 17.84
N ALA A 31 -8.17 -32.16 17.27
CA ALA A 31 -7.23 -31.29 17.96
C ALA A 31 -7.29 -29.85 17.44
N PHE A 32 -7.24 -28.88 18.36
CA PHE A 32 -7.11 -27.46 18.05
C PHE A 32 -5.88 -26.88 18.77
N VAL A 33 -4.93 -26.35 18.00
CA VAL A 33 -3.54 -26.19 18.45
C VAL A 33 -3.10 -24.72 18.38
N GLY A 34 -2.45 -24.24 19.42
CA GLY A 34 -1.89 -22.89 19.51
C GLY A 34 -0.49 -22.88 20.13
N ILE A 35 0.06 -21.67 20.30
CA ILE A 35 1.36 -21.42 20.98
C ILE A 35 1.23 -20.47 22.18
N ASP A 36 0.01 -19.99 22.45
CA ASP A 36 -0.35 -19.18 23.61
C ASP A 36 -1.58 -19.79 24.26
N GLU A 37 -1.42 -20.24 25.51
CA GLU A 37 -2.48 -20.82 26.34
C GLU A 37 -3.66 -19.87 26.54
N LYS A 38 -3.41 -18.55 26.59
CA LYS A 38 -4.42 -17.53 26.87
C LYS A 38 -5.23 -17.16 25.63
N SER A 39 -4.81 -17.56 24.43
CA SER A 39 -5.43 -17.14 23.17
C SER A 39 -6.91 -17.54 23.07
N ASP A 40 -7.76 -16.58 22.67
CA ASP A 40 -9.23 -16.73 22.63
C ASP A 40 -9.70 -17.94 21.83
N GLY A 41 -8.99 -18.32 20.76
CA GLY A 41 -9.29 -19.50 19.97
C GLY A 41 -9.14 -20.80 20.76
N LEU A 42 -8.09 -20.95 21.58
CA LEU A 42 -7.94 -22.13 22.45
C LEU A 42 -9.01 -22.15 23.54
N GLN A 43 -9.27 -21.02 24.19
CA GLN A 43 -10.36 -20.91 25.17
C GLN A 43 -11.72 -21.31 24.57
N LYS A 44 -11.99 -20.87 23.34
CA LYS A 44 -13.24 -21.15 22.60
C LYS A 44 -13.33 -22.61 22.17
N ALA A 45 -12.22 -23.23 21.75
CA ALA A 45 -12.17 -24.65 21.44
C ALA A 45 -12.43 -25.53 22.68
N ALA A 46 -11.83 -25.19 23.83
CA ALA A 46 -12.07 -25.87 25.10
C ALA A 46 -13.54 -25.76 25.55
N ARG A 47 -14.16 -24.57 25.45
CA ARG A 47 -15.60 -24.37 25.73
C ARG A 47 -16.52 -25.15 24.78
N LEU A 48 -16.02 -25.60 23.63
CA LEU A 48 -16.73 -26.45 22.66
C LEU A 48 -16.39 -27.95 22.82
N GLY A 49 -15.62 -28.34 23.83
CA GLY A 49 -15.24 -29.73 24.10
C GLY A 49 -14.18 -30.31 23.16
N ILE A 50 -13.52 -29.47 22.34
CA ILE A 50 -12.44 -29.92 21.45
C ILE A 50 -11.14 -30.06 22.26
N PRO A 51 -10.37 -31.16 22.10
CA PRO A 51 -9.04 -31.28 22.71
C PRO A 51 -8.09 -30.18 22.21
N ILE A 52 -7.42 -29.51 23.14
CA ILE A 52 -6.48 -28.42 22.85
C ILE A 52 -5.04 -28.74 23.28
N THR A 53 -4.07 -28.01 22.72
CA THR A 53 -2.72 -27.87 23.29
C THR A 53 -2.12 -26.51 22.93
N HIS A 54 -1.30 -25.97 23.83
CA HIS A 54 -0.54 -24.74 23.64
C HIS A 54 0.95 -24.99 23.33
N GLU A 55 1.40 -26.25 23.24
CA GLU A 55 2.79 -26.61 22.87
C GLU A 55 3.02 -26.66 21.34
N GLY A 56 2.15 -26.04 20.54
CA GLY A 56 2.23 -26.05 19.08
C GLY A 56 2.20 -27.45 18.47
N VAL A 57 2.89 -27.61 17.32
CA VAL A 57 2.97 -28.88 16.58
C VAL A 57 3.60 -30.02 17.39
N LEU A 58 4.50 -29.71 18.33
CA LEU A 58 5.13 -30.71 19.21
C LEU A 58 4.19 -31.17 20.33
N GLY A 59 3.21 -30.34 20.72
CA GLY A 59 2.08 -30.78 21.53
C GLY A 59 1.17 -31.72 20.77
N LEU A 60 0.84 -31.38 19.51
CA LEU A 60 -0.06 -32.16 18.66
C LEU A 60 0.42 -33.61 18.48
N THR A 61 1.71 -33.83 18.27
CA THR A 61 2.29 -35.19 18.12
C THR A 61 2.27 -36.03 19.40
N LYS A 62 1.92 -35.45 20.56
CA LYS A 62 1.74 -36.15 21.85
C LYS A 62 0.27 -36.43 22.20
N MET A 63 -0.68 -35.93 21.42
CA MET A 63 -2.11 -36.02 21.76
C MET A 63 -2.67 -37.44 21.57
N LYS A 64 -3.60 -37.86 22.44
CA LYS A 64 -4.16 -39.23 22.49
C LYS A 64 -4.74 -39.77 21.17
N ASP A 65 -5.26 -38.91 20.31
CA ASP A 65 -5.82 -39.27 19.00
C ASP A 65 -4.87 -38.96 17.81
N TRP A 66 -3.61 -38.61 18.08
CA TRP A 66 -2.60 -38.25 17.06
C TRP A 66 -2.52 -39.24 15.91
N ASP A 67 -2.41 -40.54 16.20
CA ASP A 67 -2.22 -41.57 15.18
C ASP A 67 -3.38 -41.63 14.18
N LYS A 68 -4.59 -41.31 14.64
CA LYS A 68 -5.83 -41.33 13.86
C LYS A 68 -6.02 -40.09 12.99
N ILE A 69 -5.40 -38.96 13.33
CA ILE A 69 -5.52 -37.71 12.56
C ILE A 69 -4.83 -37.90 11.19
N GLU A 70 -5.57 -37.68 10.10
CA GLU A 70 -5.08 -37.85 8.72
C GLU A 70 -4.72 -36.49 8.10
N ILE A 71 -5.54 -35.46 8.35
CA ILE A 71 -5.42 -34.13 7.72
C ILE A 71 -5.11 -33.06 8.77
N ILE A 72 -4.09 -32.25 8.50
CA ILE A 72 -3.65 -31.16 9.39
C ILE A 72 -3.77 -29.85 8.62
N PHE A 73 -4.71 -29.01 9.02
CA PHE A 73 -4.85 -27.65 8.49
C PHE A 73 -3.93 -26.71 9.28
N ASP A 74 -3.16 -25.88 8.59
CA ASP A 74 -2.26 -24.90 9.22
C ASP A 74 -2.66 -23.48 8.85
N ALA A 75 -3.07 -22.72 9.86
CA ALA A 75 -3.50 -21.34 9.82
C ALA A 75 -2.59 -20.45 10.71
N THR A 76 -1.30 -20.78 10.80
CA THR A 76 -0.28 -19.99 11.51
C THR A 76 0.31 -18.88 10.63
N SER A 77 1.60 -18.56 10.79
CA SER A 77 2.35 -17.64 9.93
C SER A 77 3.12 -18.42 8.87
N ALA A 78 3.54 -17.78 7.77
CA ALA A 78 4.27 -18.48 6.70
C ALA A 78 5.55 -19.15 7.23
N LYS A 79 6.28 -18.46 8.12
CA LYS A 79 7.49 -18.97 8.78
C LYS A 79 7.21 -20.10 9.78
N ALA A 80 6.07 -20.06 10.49
CA ALA A 80 5.66 -21.15 11.36
C ALA A 80 5.20 -22.38 10.56
N HIS A 81 4.55 -22.21 9.41
CA HIS A 81 4.15 -23.33 8.56
C HIS A 81 5.34 -24.17 8.09
N VAL A 82 6.46 -23.53 7.70
CA VAL A 82 7.71 -24.23 7.37
C VAL A 82 8.18 -25.08 8.56
N ALA A 83 8.28 -24.49 9.76
CA ALA A 83 8.70 -25.20 10.97
C ALA A 83 7.72 -26.34 11.37
N ASN A 84 6.42 -26.15 11.19
CA ASN A 84 5.41 -27.17 11.43
C ASN A 84 5.56 -28.33 10.42
N TYR A 85 5.72 -28.03 9.13
CA TYR A 85 5.87 -29.05 8.09
C TYR A 85 7.16 -29.87 8.25
N GLU A 86 8.26 -29.29 8.73
CA GLU A 86 9.47 -30.03 9.14
C GLU A 86 9.24 -31.05 10.27
N VAL A 87 8.16 -30.91 11.05
CA VAL A 87 7.69 -31.94 12.00
C VAL A 87 6.71 -32.90 11.31
N ILE A 88 5.70 -32.40 10.60
CA ILE A 88 4.64 -33.23 10.01
C ILE A 88 5.17 -34.19 8.93
N LYS A 89 6.10 -33.76 8.07
CA LYS A 89 6.63 -34.58 6.95
C LYS A 89 7.36 -35.87 7.38
N LYS A 90 7.64 -36.03 8.68
CA LYS A 90 8.23 -37.24 9.27
C LYS A 90 7.23 -38.39 9.42
N TYR A 91 5.93 -38.11 9.23
CA TYR A 91 4.84 -39.06 9.43
C TYR A 91 4.08 -39.26 8.10
N PRO A 92 4.36 -40.34 7.32
CA PRO A 92 3.86 -40.48 5.94
C PRO A 92 2.33 -40.72 5.83
N ASN A 93 1.64 -40.93 6.96
CA ASN A 93 0.19 -41.01 7.05
C ASN A 93 -0.49 -39.66 7.38
N LYS A 94 0.26 -38.55 7.43
CA LYS A 94 -0.25 -37.21 7.72
C LYS A 94 -0.16 -36.33 6.46
N LYS A 95 -1.27 -35.68 6.11
CA LYS A 95 -1.38 -34.77 4.97
C LYS A 95 -1.65 -33.36 5.47
N MET A 96 -0.96 -32.37 4.91
CA MET A 96 -1.01 -30.99 5.39
C MET A 96 -1.68 -30.06 4.38
N VAL A 97 -2.57 -29.20 4.87
CA VAL A 97 -3.25 -28.16 4.10
C VAL A 97 -2.77 -26.81 4.64
N ASP A 98 -1.89 -26.18 3.87
CA ASP A 98 -1.33 -24.88 4.17
C ASP A 98 -2.34 -23.78 3.81
N LEU A 99 -2.80 -23.05 4.83
CA LEU A 99 -3.70 -21.90 4.71
C LEU A 99 -2.94 -20.58 4.90
N THR A 100 -1.61 -20.61 4.81
CA THR A 100 -0.70 -19.47 4.96
C THR A 100 -0.08 -19.09 3.61
N PRO A 101 0.60 -17.93 3.52
CA PRO A 101 1.38 -17.57 2.34
C PRO A 101 2.73 -18.34 2.18
N ALA A 102 2.95 -19.48 2.84
CA ALA A 102 4.24 -20.17 2.83
C ALA A 102 4.60 -20.87 1.50
N ALA A 103 3.60 -21.21 0.68
CA ALA A 103 3.79 -21.72 -0.69
C ALA A 103 4.66 -23.00 -0.82
N ILE A 104 4.67 -23.87 0.20
CA ILE A 104 5.49 -25.11 0.20
C ILE A 104 4.92 -26.16 -0.76
N GLY A 105 3.64 -26.49 -0.60
CA GLY A 105 2.90 -27.34 -1.53
C GLY A 105 2.48 -26.58 -2.80
N PRO A 106 2.09 -27.29 -3.87
CA PRO A 106 1.54 -26.63 -5.06
C PRO A 106 0.25 -25.87 -4.72
N TYR A 107 0.04 -24.74 -5.41
CA TYR A 107 -1.15 -23.91 -5.27
C TYR A 107 -2.42 -24.65 -5.72
N ILE A 108 -3.45 -24.66 -4.88
CA ILE A 108 -4.76 -25.26 -5.18
C ILE A 108 -5.86 -24.20 -5.07
N VAL A 109 -6.53 -23.92 -6.20
CA VAL A 109 -7.74 -23.08 -6.26
C VAL A 109 -8.88 -23.98 -6.76
N PRO A 110 -9.84 -24.41 -5.90
CA PRO A 110 -10.75 -25.51 -6.21
C PRO A 110 -11.57 -25.37 -7.49
N ALA A 111 -12.05 -24.15 -7.82
CA ALA A 111 -12.80 -23.89 -9.05
C ALA A 111 -11.97 -23.96 -10.35
N VAL A 112 -10.63 -23.95 -10.24
CA VAL A 112 -9.70 -23.84 -11.39
C VAL A 112 -8.93 -25.14 -11.63
N ASN A 113 -8.11 -25.58 -10.66
CA ASN A 113 -7.09 -26.60 -10.93
C ASN A 113 -7.22 -27.92 -10.14
N LEU A 114 -8.13 -28.02 -9.16
CA LEU A 114 -8.27 -29.21 -8.31
C LEU A 114 -8.55 -30.51 -9.09
N ALA A 115 -9.29 -30.43 -10.21
CA ALA A 115 -9.54 -31.58 -11.09
C ALA A 115 -8.29 -32.12 -11.79
N PHE A 116 -7.23 -31.30 -11.89
CA PHE A 116 -5.96 -31.61 -12.56
C PHE A 116 -4.77 -31.66 -11.59
N ALA A 117 -5.03 -31.51 -10.29
CA ALA A 117 -3.99 -31.50 -9.26
C ALA A 117 -3.31 -32.88 -9.13
N PRO A 118 -1.99 -32.95 -8.87
CA PRO A 118 -1.30 -34.20 -8.59
C PRO A 118 -1.95 -34.95 -7.41
N LYS A 119 -2.10 -36.27 -7.55
CA LYS A 119 -2.65 -37.12 -6.48
C LYS A 119 -1.61 -37.40 -5.40
N ASN A 120 -2.09 -37.72 -4.20
CA ASN A 120 -1.29 -38.16 -3.04
C ASN A 120 -0.31 -37.14 -2.43
N LEU A 121 -0.35 -35.86 -2.82
CA LEU A 121 0.47 -34.77 -2.27
C LEU A 121 0.47 -34.74 -0.74
N ASP A 122 1.64 -34.58 -0.12
CA ASP A 122 1.83 -34.48 1.34
C ASP A 122 1.51 -33.08 1.91
N ASN A 123 1.67 -32.04 1.08
CA ASN A 123 1.36 -30.64 1.38
C ASN A 123 0.66 -30.02 0.17
N VAL A 124 -0.39 -29.22 0.41
CA VAL A 124 -1.04 -28.36 -0.59
C VAL A 124 -1.20 -26.95 -0.04
N ASN A 125 -0.90 -25.94 -0.85
CA ASN A 125 -1.08 -24.54 -0.47
C ASN A 125 -2.41 -24.00 -1.04
N MET A 126 -3.28 -23.52 -0.16
CA MET A 126 -4.60 -22.96 -0.51
C MET A 126 -4.53 -21.48 -0.92
N VAL A 127 -3.35 -20.97 -1.28
CA VAL A 127 -3.05 -19.55 -1.55
C VAL A 127 -3.61 -18.61 -0.46
N THR A 128 -3.72 -17.32 -0.75
CA THR A 128 -4.32 -16.36 0.18
C THR A 128 -5.84 -16.31 0.03
N CYS A 129 -6.53 -15.73 1.02
CA CYS A 129 -7.99 -15.52 0.95
C CYS A 129 -8.40 -14.65 -0.26
N GLY A 130 -7.67 -13.57 -0.54
CA GLY A 130 -7.85 -12.77 -1.75
C GLY A 130 -7.59 -13.58 -3.02
N GLY A 131 -6.54 -14.42 -3.03
CA GLY A 131 -6.27 -15.35 -4.13
C GLY A 131 -7.43 -16.33 -4.41
N GLN A 132 -7.98 -16.97 -3.38
CA GLN A 132 -9.15 -17.85 -3.52
C GLN A 132 -10.39 -17.13 -4.05
N ALA A 133 -10.57 -15.86 -3.72
CA ALA A 133 -11.69 -15.05 -4.21
C ALA A 133 -11.51 -14.59 -5.66
N THR A 134 -10.29 -14.28 -6.09
CA THR A 134 -10.00 -13.53 -7.33
C THR A 134 -9.44 -14.35 -8.48
N ILE A 135 -8.53 -15.28 -8.19
CA ILE A 135 -7.86 -16.12 -9.20
C ILE A 135 -8.85 -16.89 -10.09
N PRO A 136 -10.01 -17.39 -9.59
CA PRO A 136 -11.03 -17.96 -10.46
C PRO A 136 -11.47 -17.01 -11.58
N MET A 137 -11.63 -15.72 -11.30
CA MET A 137 -12.09 -14.75 -12.31
C MET A 137 -11.00 -14.47 -13.34
N VAL A 138 -9.73 -14.36 -12.93
CA VAL A 138 -8.58 -14.24 -13.86
C VAL A 138 -8.51 -15.47 -14.77
N ALA A 139 -8.64 -16.66 -14.20
CA ALA A 139 -8.70 -17.92 -14.95
C ALA A 139 -9.91 -17.99 -15.90
N ALA A 140 -11.04 -17.35 -15.56
CA ALA A 140 -12.21 -17.26 -16.45
C ALA A 140 -11.97 -16.37 -17.67
N VAL A 141 -11.22 -15.27 -17.53
CA VAL A 141 -10.77 -14.47 -18.69
C VAL A 141 -9.72 -15.24 -19.51
N SER A 142 -8.73 -15.85 -18.84
CA SER A 142 -7.65 -16.63 -19.49
C SER A 142 -8.17 -17.86 -20.27
N GLN A 143 -9.35 -18.39 -19.92
CA GLN A 143 -10.05 -19.44 -20.68
C GLN A 143 -10.58 -18.99 -22.05
N VAL A 144 -10.72 -17.67 -22.32
CA VAL A 144 -11.31 -17.14 -23.57
C VAL A 144 -10.46 -16.12 -24.31
N ALA A 145 -9.49 -15.47 -23.64
CA ALA A 145 -8.51 -14.57 -24.25
C ALA A 145 -7.18 -14.65 -23.50
N LYS A 146 -6.04 -14.46 -24.19
CA LYS A 146 -4.73 -14.40 -23.50
C LYS A 146 -4.74 -13.21 -22.54
N VAL A 147 -4.48 -13.45 -21.25
CA VAL A 147 -4.30 -12.39 -20.26
C VAL A 147 -2.82 -12.02 -20.21
N HIS A 148 -2.49 -10.79 -20.61
CA HIS A 148 -1.13 -10.26 -20.54
C HIS A 148 -0.82 -9.86 -19.10
N TYR A 149 -1.65 -9.00 -18.50
CA TYR A 149 -1.50 -8.53 -17.13
C TYR A 149 -2.79 -8.75 -16.34
N ALA A 150 -2.68 -9.20 -15.09
CA ALA A 150 -3.79 -9.21 -14.15
C ALA A 150 -3.36 -8.67 -12.78
N GLU A 151 -4.21 -7.84 -12.20
CA GLU A 151 -4.02 -7.22 -10.90
C GLU A 151 -5.23 -7.46 -10.02
N ILE A 152 -4.99 -7.77 -8.75
CA ILE A 152 -6.04 -7.88 -7.74
C ILE A 152 -5.80 -6.86 -6.62
N ILE A 153 -6.89 -6.35 -6.05
CA ILE A 153 -6.86 -5.44 -4.90
C ILE A 153 -7.80 -6.02 -3.84
N ALA A 154 -7.23 -6.52 -2.74
CA ALA A 154 -7.98 -7.10 -1.62
C ALA A 154 -8.14 -6.08 -0.49
N SER A 155 -9.27 -5.36 -0.47
CA SER A 155 -9.68 -4.48 0.62
C SER A 155 -10.30 -5.29 1.76
N VAL A 156 -9.64 -5.33 2.92
CA VAL A 156 -10.03 -6.14 4.08
C VAL A 156 -10.17 -5.25 5.32
N ALA A 157 -11.19 -5.48 6.14
CA ALA A 157 -11.30 -4.78 7.42
C ALA A 157 -10.14 -5.17 8.36
N SER A 158 -9.45 -4.20 8.97
CA SER A 158 -8.31 -4.40 9.87
C SER A 158 -8.60 -5.39 11.00
N LYS A 159 -9.85 -5.43 11.47
CA LYS A 159 -10.38 -6.31 12.52
C LYS A 159 -10.45 -7.79 12.14
N SER A 160 -10.51 -8.09 10.84
CA SER A 160 -10.53 -9.46 10.30
C SER A 160 -9.13 -10.03 10.13
N ALA A 161 -8.15 -9.19 9.78
CA ALA A 161 -6.74 -9.55 9.63
C ALA A 161 -6.12 -9.87 11.00
N GLY A 162 -5.88 -11.15 11.28
CA GLY A 162 -5.21 -11.59 12.50
C GLY A 162 -3.69 -11.34 12.47
N PRO A 163 -2.98 -11.47 13.60
CA PRO A 163 -1.54 -11.24 13.67
C PRO A 163 -0.73 -12.04 12.64
N GLY A 164 -1.11 -13.30 12.40
CA GLY A 164 -0.48 -14.14 11.37
C GLY A 164 -0.58 -13.58 9.95
N THR A 165 -1.66 -12.87 9.60
CA THR A 165 -1.79 -12.18 8.31
C THR A 165 -0.92 -10.92 8.29
N ARG A 166 -0.99 -10.12 9.35
CA ARG A 166 -0.28 -8.84 9.50
C ARG A 166 1.24 -8.99 9.44
N SER A 167 1.78 -9.99 10.13
CA SER A 167 3.22 -10.28 10.15
C SER A 167 3.75 -11.00 8.91
N ASN A 168 2.92 -11.23 7.88
CA ASN A 168 3.32 -11.86 6.60
C ASN A 168 2.67 -11.16 5.39
N VAL A 169 2.59 -9.82 5.41
CA VAL A 169 1.99 -9.03 4.33
C VAL A 169 2.85 -9.07 3.06
N ASP A 170 4.18 -9.10 3.21
CA ASP A 170 5.16 -9.26 2.13
C ASP A 170 4.95 -10.61 1.41
N GLU A 171 4.89 -11.70 2.19
CA GLU A 171 4.64 -13.05 1.68
C GLU A 171 3.22 -13.20 1.10
N PHE A 172 2.20 -12.46 1.58
CA PHE A 172 0.86 -12.40 0.99
C PHE A 172 0.91 -11.82 -0.43
N THR A 173 1.55 -10.66 -0.61
CA THR A 173 1.65 -9.97 -1.90
C THR A 173 2.41 -10.81 -2.93
N GLU A 174 3.61 -11.31 -2.58
CA GLU A 174 4.38 -12.17 -3.50
C GLU A 174 3.63 -13.45 -3.89
N THR A 175 3.06 -14.16 -2.91
CA THR A 175 2.41 -15.46 -3.15
C THR A 175 1.16 -15.31 -4.02
N THR A 176 0.38 -14.26 -3.78
CA THR A 176 -0.86 -14.03 -4.53
C THR A 176 -0.58 -13.60 -5.97
N ALA A 177 0.40 -12.71 -6.19
CA ALA A 177 0.84 -12.33 -7.53
C ALA A 177 1.32 -13.56 -8.34
N ARG A 178 2.17 -14.41 -7.75
CA ARG A 178 2.62 -15.68 -8.36
C ARG A 178 1.50 -16.66 -8.65
N ALA A 179 0.40 -16.61 -7.90
CA ALA A 179 -0.76 -17.48 -8.10
C ALA A 179 -1.73 -16.92 -9.16
N VAL A 180 -1.85 -15.60 -9.29
CA VAL A 180 -2.49 -14.92 -10.44
C VAL A 180 -1.79 -15.28 -11.75
N GLU A 181 -0.46 -15.36 -11.75
CA GLU A 181 0.32 -15.88 -12.89
C GLU A 181 0.06 -17.38 -13.10
N LYS A 182 0.48 -18.24 -12.17
CA LYS A 182 0.54 -19.70 -12.37
C LYS A 182 -0.81 -20.41 -12.44
N ILE A 183 -1.83 -19.90 -11.75
CA ILE A 183 -3.16 -20.52 -11.65
C ILE A 183 -4.23 -19.66 -12.33
N GLY A 184 -4.10 -18.33 -12.29
CA GLY A 184 -4.96 -17.42 -13.05
C GLY A 184 -4.66 -17.40 -14.55
N GLY A 185 -3.45 -17.78 -14.97
CA GLY A 185 -3.07 -17.81 -16.38
C GLY A 185 -2.83 -16.41 -16.97
N ALA A 186 -2.37 -15.46 -16.15
CA ALA A 186 -1.86 -14.17 -16.60
C ALA A 186 -0.35 -14.25 -16.90
N THR A 187 0.13 -13.46 -17.86
CA THR A 187 1.58 -13.42 -18.20
C THR A 187 2.38 -12.66 -17.10
N ARG A 188 1.77 -11.65 -16.48
CA ARG A 188 2.27 -10.93 -15.30
C ARG A 188 1.14 -10.77 -14.28
N GLY A 189 1.44 -11.02 -13.01
CA GLY A 189 0.49 -10.86 -11.90
C GLY A 189 0.91 -9.76 -10.93
N LYS A 190 -0.07 -9.00 -10.43
CA LYS A 190 0.07 -8.11 -9.28
C LYS A 190 -1.01 -8.39 -8.24
N ALA A 191 -0.68 -8.20 -6.97
CA ALA A 191 -1.64 -8.31 -5.87
C ALA A 191 -1.37 -7.19 -4.86
N ILE A 192 -2.42 -6.44 -4.55
CA ILE A 192 -2.43 -5.40 -3.51
C ILE A 192 -3.32 -5.87 -2.36
N VAL A 193 -2.92 -5.59 -1.12
CA VAL A 193 -3.74 -5.84 0.07
C VAL A 193 -3.82 -4.58 0.94
N ILE A 194 -5.04 -4.23 1.35
CA ILE A 194 -5.33 -2.98 2.06
C ILE A 194 -6.09 -3.30 3.34
N LEU A 195 -5.58 -2.83 4.47
CA LEU A 195 -6.23 -2.93 5.77
C LEU A 195 -6.96 -1.61 6.08
N ASN A 196 -8.30 -1.68 6.12
CA ASN A 196 -9.15 -0.53 6.43
C ASN A 196 -9.74 -0.68 7.86
N PRO A 197 -9.50 0.27 8.78
CA PRO A 197 -9.94 0.19 10.18
C PRO A 197 -11.32 0.81 10.44
N ALA A 198 -12.13 1.09 9.41
CA ALA A 198 -13.42 1.74 9.59
C ALA A 198 -14.30 0.98 10.59
N GLU A 199 -15.01 1.74 11.42
CA GLU A 199 -16.14 1.25 12.22
C GLU A 199 -17.41 1.95 11.73
N PRO A 200 -18.47 1.22 11.33
CA PRO A 200 -18.55 -0.25 11.29
C PRO A 200 -17.59 -0.88 10.24
N PRO A 201 -17.15 -2.13 10.44
CA PRO A 201 -16.13 -2.75 9.58
C PRO A 201 -16.61 -2.94 8.14
N ILE A 202 -15.72 -2.65 7.18
CA ILE A 202 -16.02 -2.91 5.77
C ILE A 202 -16.27 -4.40 5.51
N ILE A 203 -17.20 -4.70 4.60
CA ILE A 203 -17.29 -6.03 4.01
C ILE A 203 -16.03 -6.22 3.15
N MET A 204 -15.34 -7.35 3.31
CA MET A 204 -14.17 -7.67 2.47
C MET A 204 -14.56 -7.58 1.00
N ARG A 205 -13.72 -6.90 0.22
CA ARG A 205 -13.97 -6.64 -1.18
C ARG A 205 -12.71 -6.79 -1.99
N ASP A 206 -12.84 -7.57 -3.05
CA ASP A 206 -11.78 -7.77 -4.03
C ASP A 206 -12.17 -7.09 -5.36
N THR A 207 -11.27 -6.27 -5.89
CA THR A 207 -11.34 -5.76 -7.27
C THR A 207 -10.30 -6.46 -8.12
N ILE A 208 -10.60 -6.66 -9.41
CA ILE A 208 -9.77 -7.43 -10.34
C ILE A 208 -9.71 -6.65 -11.66
N TYR A 209 -8.50 -6.37 -12.12
CA TYR A 209 -8.22 -5.82 -13.45
C TYR A 209 -7.52 -6.87 -14.30
N THR A 210 -7.89 -6.97 -15.58
CA THR A 210 -7.26 -7.86 -16.55
C THR A 210 -7.06 -7.14 -17.88
N LEU A 211 -5.82 -7.05 -18.34
CA LEU A 211 -5.48 -6.69 -19.71
C LEU A 211 -5.35 -7.98 -20.53
N SER A 212 -6.27 -8.18 -21.48
CA SER A 212 -6.27 -9.35 -22.36
C SER A 212 -6.19 -8.95 -23.84
N ASP A 213 -5.97 -9.94 -24.70
CA ASP A 213 -6.33 -9.81 -26.12
C ASP A 213 -7.80 -9.41 -26.28
N PHE A 214 -8.11 -8.67 -27.34
CA PHE A 214 -9.47 -8.23 -27.66
C PHE A 214 -10.34 -9.41 -28.10
N ILE A 215 -11.49 -9.56 -27.44
CA ILE A 215 -12.55 -10.51 -27.81
C ILE A 215 -13.92 -9.90 -27.45
N GLU A 216 -14.97 -10.37 -28.12
CA GLU A 216 -16.37 -10.06 -27.80
C GLU A 216 -16.63 -10.14 -26.29
N THR A 217 -16.96 -9.01 -25.67
CA THR A 217 -17.12 -8.84 -24.21
C THR A 217 -18.09 -9.85 -23.60
N LYS A 218 -19.14 -10.23 -24.34
CA LYS A 218 -20.10 -11.26 -23.94
C LYS A 218 -19.43 -12.61 -23.63
N LYS A 219 -18.42 -13.04 -24.40
CA LYS A 219 -17.70 -14.31 -24.16
C LYS A 219 -16.94 -14.28 -22.83
N ILE A 220 -16.41 -13.10 -22.46
CA ILE A 220 -15.78 -12.88 -21.16
C ILE A 220 -16.85 -12.93 -20.04
N GLN A 221 -18.00 -12.27 -20.23
CA GLN A 221 -19.11 -12.31 -19.27
C GLN A 221 -19.63 -13.74 -19.04
N ASP A 222 -19.92 -14.49 -20.11
CA ASP A 222 -20.43 -15.86 -20.05
C ASP A 222 -19.43 -16.79 -19.33
N SER A 223 -18.12 -16.63 -19.60
CA SER A 223 -17.05 -17.37 -18.90
C SER A 223 -16.97 -17.02 -17.40
N ILE A 224 -17.02 -15.72 -17.07
CA ILE A 224 -17.03 -15.23 -15.68
C ILE A 224 -18.25 -15.76 -14.93
N HIS A 225 -19.45 -15.72 -15.50
CA HIS A 225 -20.66 -16.25 -14.88
C HIS A 225 -20.61 -17.78 -14.69
N SER A 226 -20.06 -18.52 -15.66
CA SER A 226 -19.79 -19.96 -15.54
C SER A 226 -18.83 -20.26 -14.38
N MET A 227 -17.77 -19.47 -14.20
CA MET A 227 -16.86 -19.63 -13.07
C MET A 227 -17.48 -19.23 -11.73
N ILE A 228 -18.28 -18.17 -11.68
CA ILE A 228 -19.01 -17.76 -10.47
C ILE A 228 -19.90 -18.90 -9.97
N ALA A 229 -20.60 -19.61 -10.86
CA ALA A 229 -21.40 -20.77 -10.50
C ALA A 229 -20.55 -21.90 -9.88
N LYS A 230 -19.34 -22.17 -10.42
CA LYS A 230 -18.38 -23.14 -9.85
C LYS A 230 -17.93 -22.74 -8.43
N VAL A 231 -17.65 -21.46 -8.20
CA VAL A 231 -17.26 -20.95 -6.87
C VAL A 231 -18.45 -21.00 -5.89
N GLN A 232 -19.64 -20.59 -6.33
CA GLN A 232 -20.85 -20.57 -5.51
C GLN A 232 -21.28 -21.96 -5.02
N ALA A 233 -20.94 -23.03 -5.75
CA ALA A 233 -21.19 -24.41 -5.32
C ALA A 233 -20.51 -24.78 -3.98
N TYR A 234 -19.41 -24.11 -3.60
CA TYR A 234 -18.76 -24.28 -2.30
C TYR A 234 -18.69 -23.00 -1.45
N VAL A 235 -18.90 -21.82 -2.03
CA VAL A 235 -19.07 -20.53 -1.33
C VAL A 235 -20.37 -19.83 -1.77
N PRO A 236 -21.56 -20.25 -1.28
CA PRO A 236 -22.84 -19.67 -1.70
C PRO A 236 -23.03 -18.16 -1.40
N GLY A 237 -22.16 -17.57 -0.58
CA GLY A 237 -22.12 -16.14 -0.30
C GLY A 237 -21.32 -15.31 -1.31
N TYR A 238 -20.61 -15.93 -2.25
CA TYR A 238 -19.78 -15.23 -3.24
C TYR A 238 -20.67 -14.46 -4.23
N ARG A 239 -20.41 -13.16 -4.40
CA ARG A 239 -21.22 -12.25 -5.21
C ARG A 239 -20.34 -11.33 -6.05
N LEU A 240 -20.53 -11.37 -7.36
CA LEU A 240 -20.08 -10.34 -8.29
C LEU A 240 -20.94 -9.07 -8.09
N LYS A 241 -20.33 -7.88 -8.06
CA LYS A 241 -21.08 -6.61 -8.03
C LYS A 241 -21.34 -6.05 -9.42
N ASN A 242 -20.29 -5.85 -10.23
CA ASN A 242 -20.35 -5.34 -11.61
C ASN A 242 -19.26 -6.02 -12.47
N ILE A 243 -19.39 -5.95 -13.80
CA ILE A 243 -18.29 -6.15 -14.75
C ILE A 243 -18.18 -4.84 -15.56
N LEU A 244 -16.96 -4.34 -15.76
CA LEU A 244 -16.68 -3.22 -16.67
C LEU A 244 -15.76 -3.68 -17.79
N PHE A 245 -15.91 -3.05 -18.95
CA PHE A 245 -14.98 -3.15 -20.06
C PHE A 245 -14.52 -1.74 -20.44
N GLU A 246 -13.28 -1.62 -20.87
CA GLU A 246 -12.69 -0.42 -21.44
C GLU A 246 -11.73 -0.88 -22.54
N GLU A 247 -11.92 -0.40 -23.76
CA GLU A 247 -11.03 -0.70 -24.87
C GLU A 247 -9.84 0.25 -24.79
N ILE A 248 -8.63 -0.30 -24.65
CA ILE A 248 -7.39 0.47 -24.66
C ILE A 248 -6.90 0.53 -26.10
N HIS A 249 -7.02 1.70 -26.73
CA HIS A 249 -6.55 1.92 -28.10
C HIS A 249 -5.00 2.13 -28.12
N PRO A 250 -4.32 1.94 -29.27
CA PRO A 250 -2.84 1.98 -29.34
C PRO A 250 -2.20 3.28 -28.81
N GLU A 251 -2.88 4.41 -28.97
CA GLU A 251 -2.47 5.72 -28.46
C GLU A 251 -2.57 5.85 -26.92
N GLN A 252 -3.12 4.83 -26.24
CA GLN A 252 -3.24 4.72 -24.78
C GLN A 252 -2.32 3.62 -24.21
N ALA A 253 -1.36 3.10 -25.00
CA ALA A 253 -0.45 2.04 -24.60
C ALA A 253 0.34 2.37 -23.32
N VAL A 254 0.27 1.48 -22.34
CA VAL A 254 0.95 1.60 -21.04
C VAL A 254 2.26 0.79 -20.99
N GLU A 255 3.21 1.27 -20.20
CA GLU A 255 4.44 0.54 -19.86
C GLU A 255 4.16 -0.39 -18.67
N ILE A 256 4.35 -1.70 -18.85
CA ILE A 256 4.09 -2.70 -17.81
C ILE A 256 5.38 -3.47 -17.52
N GLU A 257 5.87 -3.36 -16.29
CA GLU A 257 7.12 -3.98 -15.85
C GLU A 257 7.11 -5.51 -16.05
N GLY A 258 8.09 -6.00 -16.81
CA GLY A 258 8.24 -7.42 -17.17
C GLY A 258 7.48 -7.85 -18.45
N ILE A 259 6.63 -6.99 -19.02
CA ILE A 259 5.99 -7.19 -20.34
C ILE A 259 6.56 -6.20 -21.37
N GLY A 260 6.89 -4.98 -20.95
CA GLY A 260 7.23 -3.87 -21.83
C GLY A 260 5.98 -3.18 -22.41
N LYS A 261 6.18 -2.03 -23.08
CA LYS A 261 5.16 -1.35 -23.89
C LYS A 261 4.44 -2.31 -24.84
N HIS A 262 3.12 -2.33 -24.75
CA HIS A 262 2.20 -3.00 -25.67
C HIS A 262 1.19 -1.97 -26.22
N LEU A 263 1.17 -1.48 -27.47
CA LEU A 263 2.13 -1.36 -28.60
C LEU A 263 1.63 -0.14 -29.43
N GLN A 264 2.33 0.65 -30.26
CA GLN A 264 3.71 1.13 -30.54
C GLN A 264 3.52 2.29 -31.57
N LEU A 265 4.38 3.29 -31.82
CA LEU A 265 5.75 3.65 -31.42
C LEU A 265 5.91 5.21 -31.50
N GLU A 266 7.10 5.77 -31.25
CA GLU A 266 7.31 7.23 -31.04
C GLU A 266 7.61 8.09 -32.29
N LYS A 267 7.33 9.41 -32.18
CA LYS A 267 8.24 10.50 -32.61
C LYS A 267 7.95 11.87 -31.95
N GLU A 268 8.97 12.74 -31.94
CA GLU A 268 9.10 13.99 -31.15
C GLU A 268 9.02 15.28 -32.01
N LEU A 269 8.66 16.43 -31.42
CA LEU A 269 9.15 17.79 -31.79
C LEU A 269 8.88 18.85 -30.68
N LYS A 270 9.57 20.03 -30.70
CA LYS A 270 9.73 20.98 -29.57
C LYS A 270 9.56 22.48 -29.93
N ALA A 271 9.26 23.36 -28.95
CA ALA A 271 9.64 24.80 -28.86
C ALA A 271 9.35 25.42 -27.45
N ASN A 272 9.97 26.57 -27.11
CA ASN A 272 10.02 27.19 -25.75
C ASN A 272 9.50 28.67 -25.72
N TYR A 273 9.46 29.34 -24.54
CA TYR A 273 10.09 30.66 -24.24
C TYR A 273 9.87 31.18 -22.78
N ASN A 274 10.60 32.25 -22.37
CA ASN A 274 10.88 32.70 -20.98
C ASN A 274 10.07 33.95 -20.51
N ILE A 275 10.23 34.37 -19.23
CA ILE A 275 10.47 35.77 -18.72
C ILE A 275 10.63 35.77 -17.17
N GLY A 276 11.35 36.72 -16.54
CA GLY A 276 11.49 36.80 -15.07
C GLY A 276 11.97 38.15 -14.47
N THR A 277 12.58 38.09 -13.26
CA THR A 277 13.29 39.13 -12.44
C THR A 277 12.60 39.82 -11.22
N ASN A 278 13.16 39.55 -10.02
CA ASN A 278 13.46 40.41 -8.84
C ASN A 278 12.47 41.47 -8.27
N TYR A 279 12.31 41.53 -6.93
CA TYR A 279 13.08 42.47 -6.06
C TYR A 279 12.81 42.45 -4.52
N TYR A 280 13.85 42.83 -3.76
CA TYR A 280 13.94 43.41 -2.39
C TYR A 280 13.67 42.59 -1.10
N ASN A 281 14.48 42.94 -0.07
CA ASN A 281 14.56 42.38 1.28
C ASN A 281 14.13 43.39 2.36
N TYR A 282 13.73 42.89 3.53
CA TYR A 282 13.77 43.63 4.82
C TYR A 282 14.15 42.68 5.96
N ASN A 283 15.06 43.10 6.84
CA ASN A 283 15.52 42.35 8.01
C ASN A 283 14.81 42.80 9.29
N LEU A 284 14.44 41.86 10.16
CA LEU A 284 14.26 42.08 11.60
C LEU A 284 14.83 40.89 12.39
N ASN A 285 15.75 41.19 13.30
CA ASN A 285 16.42 40.21 14.15
C ASN A 285 15.73 40.06 15.50
N VAL A 286 15.31 38.84 15.85
CA VAL A 286 15.19 38.39 17.25
C VAL A 286 15.79 36.99 17.32
N ILE A 287 16.98 36.86 17.90
CA ILE A 287 17.71 35.59 17.92
C ILE A 287 17.25 34.75 19.10
N HIS A 288 16.32 33.84 18.85
CA HIS A 288 16.36 32.53 19.49
C HIS A 288 17.31 31.63 18.71
N LYS A 289 18.01 30.71 19.41
CA LYS A 289 18.96 29.80 18.77
C LYS A 289 18.20 28.67 18.08
N MET A 290 17.66 28.97 16.89
CA MET A 290 16.91 28.04 16.05
C MET A 290 17.75 26.79 15.77
N LYS A 291 17.08 25.63 15.74
CA LYS A 291 17.71 24.37 15.35
C LYS A 291 17.89 24.33 13.83
N GLU A 292 18.91 23.61 13.37
CA GLU A 292 18.93 23.15 11.99
C GLU A 292 17.72 22.26 11.72
N LEU A 293 17.21 22.31 10.49
CA LEU A 293 16.12 21.47 9.99
C LEU A 293 16.65 20.56 8.88
N TYR A 294 15.92 19.47 8.64
CA TYR A 294 16.14 18.58 7.51
C TYR A 294 15.03 18.80 6.49
N ILE A 295 15.38 19.35 5.33
CA ILE A 295 14.42 19.66 4.26
C ILE A 295 14.35 18.49 3.29
N GLN A 296 13.16 17.90 3.16
CA GLN A 296 12.92 16.77 2.27
C GLN A 296 11.99 17.18 1.13
N ASP A 297 12.51 17.15 -0.10
CA ASP A 297 11.70 17.32 -1.29
C ASP A 297 10.92 16.05 -1.64
N VAL A 298 9.64 16.22 -2.03
CA VAL A 298 8.77 15.15 -2.52
C VAL A 298 8.21 15.41 -3.93
N THR A 299 8.75 16.37 -4.69
CA THR A 299 8.32 16.69 -6.07
C THR A 299 8.41 15.50 -7.01
N LEU A 300 9.42 14.65 -6.85
CA LEU A 300 9.64 13.47 -7.69
C LEU A 300 9.00 12.18 -7.14
N ARG A 301 8.10 12.30 -6.15
CA ARG A 301 7.26 11.21 -5.64
C ARG A 301 5.82 11.63 -5.51
N ASP A 302 5.49 12.53 -4.58
CA ASP A 302 4.11 13.03 -4.41
C ASP A 302 3.63 13.74 -5.68
N GLY A 303 4.53 14.53 -6.29
CA GLY A 303 4.29 15.21 -7.55
C GLY A 303 4.07 14.29 -8.75
N MET A 304 4.27 12.97 -8.62
CA MET A 304 3.81 12.01 -9.61
C MET A 304 2.27 12.02 -9.72
N HIS A 305 1.52 12.14 -8.61
CA HIS A 305 0.06 12.07 -8.62
C HIS A 305 -0.62 13.09 -9.55
N PRO A 306 -0.36 14.42 -9.46
CA PRO A 306 -0.97 15.40 -10.37
C PRO A 306 -0.54 15.24 -11.83
N LEU A 307 0.65 14.66 -12.05
CA LEU A 307 1.20 14.35 -13.38
C LEU A 307 0.87 12.93 -13.86
N ARG A 308 -0.01 12.19 -13.16
CA ARG A 308 -0.40 10.80 -13.47
C ARG A 308 0.80 9.85 -13.68
N HIS A 309 1.86 10.07 -12.92
CA HIS A 309 3.13 9.32 -12.94
C HIS A 309 3.88 9.40 -14.29
N GLN A 310 3.71 10.50 -15.03
CA GLN A 310 4.25 10.68 -16.39
C GLN A 310 5.63 11.36 -16.50
N PHE A 311 6.39 11.44 -15.40
CA PHE A 311 7.75 12.00 -15.41
C PHE A 311 8.70 11.20 -16.33
N THR A 312 9.48 11.89 -17.16
CA THR A 312 10.57 11.28 -17.95
C THR A 312 11.86 11.15 -17.16
N ILE A 313 12.75 10.28 -17.62
CA ILE A 313 14.14 10.14 -17.12
C ILE A 313 14.86 11.50 -17.12
N SER A 314 14.75 12.26 -18.21
CA SER A 314 15.34 13.59 -18.32
C SER A 314 14.77 14.62 -17.35
N GLN A 315 13.45 14.59 -17.07
CA GLN A 315 12.83 15.46 -16.07
C GLN A 315 13.29 15.10 -14.65
N VAL A 316 13.37 13.79 -14.33
CA VAL A 316 13.90 13.30 -13.04
C VAL A 316 15.36 13.72 -12.86
N GLN A 317 16.22 13.49 -13.86
CA GLN A 317 17.63 13.93 -13.84
C GLN A 317 17.74 15.45 -13.63
N GLN A 318 16.98 16.26 -14.38
CA GLN A 318 17.08 17.71 -14.31
C GLN A 318 16.58 18.22 -12.95
N ILE A 319 15.38 17.83 -12.50
CA ILE A 319 14.80 18.29 -11.23
C ILE A 319 15.64 17.80 -10.04
N ALA A 320 16.10 16.54 -10.02
CA ALA A 320 16.92 16.01 -8.94
C ALA A 320 18.30 16.69 -8.86
N LYS A 321 18.94 16.98 -10.00
CA LYS A 321 20.19 17.78 -10.04
C LYS A 321 19.97 19.17 -9.46
N GLU A 322 18.94 19.88 -9.92
CA GLU A 322 18.72 21.25 -9.51
C GLU A 322 18.33 21.36 -8.03
N LEU A 323 17.55 20.40 -7.48
CA LEU A 323 17.27 20.28 -6.04
C LEU A 323 18.53 19.99 -5.21
N ASP A 324 19.40 19.08 -5.66
CA ASP A 324 20.65 18.74 -4.97
C ASP A 324 21.61 19.95 -4.90
N GLU A 325 21.73 20.69 -6.00
CA GLU A 325 22.45 21.96 -6.06
C GLU A 325 21.74 23.10 -5.31
N ALA A 326 20.41 23.05 -5.14
CA ALA A 326 19.63 24.02 -4.37
C ALA A 326 19.64 23.77 -2.86
N GLY A 327 20.28 22.70 -2.38
CA GLY A 327 20.63 22.55 -0.95
C GLY A 327 19.64 21.78 -0.07
N VAL A 328 18.62 21.10 -0.62
CA VAL A 328 17.71 20.24 0.17
C VAL A 328 18.46 19.04 0.77
N ASP A 329 18.05 18.52 1.93
CA ASP A 329 18.75 17.40 2.59
C ASP A 329 18.37 16.03 2.01
N ALA A 330 17.16 15.89 1.48
CA ALA A 330 16.68 14.69 0.80
C ALA A 330 15.83 15.01 -0.43
N ILE A 331 15.80 14.06 -1.37
CA ILE A 331 14.94 14.07 -2.57
C ILE A 331 14.27 12.70 -2.64
N GLU A 332 12.94 12.67 -2.67
CA GLU A 332 12.14 11.46 -2.73
C GLU A 332 11.76 11.08 -4.17
N VAL A 333 12.07 9.84 -4.60
CA VAL A 333 11.90 9.39 -5.99
C VAL A 333 11.33 7.96 -6.05
N THR A 334 10.00 7.86 -6.25
CA THR A 334 9.26 6.65 -6.66
C THR A 334 7.98 7.08 -7.38
N HIS A 335 7.18 6.16 -7.87
CA HIS A 335 5.75 6.35 -8.11
C HIS A 335 5.05 6.95 -6.85
N GLY A 336 3.91 7.65 -7.04
CA GLY A 336 3.19 8.37 -5.97
C GLY A 336 2.87 7.52 -4.73
N ASP A 337 2.32 6.33 -4.96
CA ASP A 337 2.01 5.31 -3.93
C ASP A 337 3.20 4.42 -3.53
N GLY A 338 4.43 4.88 -3.76
CA GLY A 338 5.66 4.17 -3.40
C GLY A 338 6.13 3.15 -4.45
N LEU A 339 7.21 2.44 -4.10
CA LEU A 339 7.81 1.39 -4.93
C LEU A 339 6.79 0.39 -5.46
N THR A 340 6.85 0.13 -6.77
CA THR A 340 5.95 -0.74 -7.54
C THR A 340 4.50 -0.29 -7.57
N GLY A 341 4.19 0.97 -7.21
CA GLY A 341 2.83 1.50 -7.25
C GLY A 341 2.16 1.41 -8.63
N SER A 342 2.93 1.52 -9.72
CA SER A 342 2.47 1.40 -11.12
C SER A 342 1.44 0.26 -11.33
N SER A 343 0.22 0.61 -11.73
CA SER A 343 -0.96 -0.27 -11.68
C SER A 343 -2.15 0.21 -12.53
N PHE A 344 -3.18 -0.63 -12.69
CA PHE A 344 -4.50 -0.16 -13.09
C PHE A 344 -5.19 0.66 -11.97
N ASN A 345 -4.89 0.37 -10.70
CA ASN A 345 -5.52 1.01 -9.56
C ASN A 345 -5.09 2.50 -9.42
N TYR A 346 -3.77 2.76 -9.46
CA TYR A 346 -3.17 4.09 -9.26
C TYR A 346 -2.75 4.78 -10.57
N GLY A 347 -2.69 4.03 -11.68
CA GLY A 347 -2.13 4.47 -12.95
C GLY A 347 -0.74 3.87 -13.20
N PHE A 348 -0.37 3.71 -14.48
CA PHE A 348 0.94 3.20 -14.85
C PHE A 348 1.95 4.34 -14.98
N GLY A 349 3.16 4.13 -14.45
CA GLY A 349 4.30 5.01 -14.66
C GLY A 349 4.71 5.07 -16.13
N LYS A 350 5.20 6.21 -16.59
CA LYS A 350 5.79 6.35 -17.94
C LYS A 350 7.11 5.59 -18.10
N GLN A 351 7.77 5.35 -16.98
CA GLN A 351 8.97 4.52 -16.79
C GLN A 351 8.78 3.74 -15.47
N THR A 352 9.70 2.83 -15.15
CA THR A 352 9.71 2.11 -13.87
C THR A 352 10.34 2.93 -12.74
N ASP A 353 10.00 2.60 -11.49
CA ASP A 353 10.71 3.09 -10.29
C ASP A 353 12.23 2.91 -10.41
N TRP A 354 12.67 1.80 -11.01
CA TRP A 354 14.07 1.45 -11.16
C TRP A 354 14.84 2.43 -12.03
N GLU A 355 14.24 2.84 -13.15
CA GLU A 355 14.83 3.78 -14.08
C GLU A 355 14.83 5.19 -13.47
N TRP A 356 13.75 5.61 -12.78
CA TRP A 356 13.70 6.89 -12.07
C TRP A 356 14.74 6.96 -10.92
N ILE A 357 14.87 5.91 -10.10
CA ILE A 357 15.84 5.86 -9.00
C ILE A 357 17.28 5.89 -9.53
N ALA A 358 17.59 5.11 -10.58
CA ALA A 358 18.91 5.12 -11.21
C ALA A 358 19.25 6.49 -11.81
N ALA A 359 18.29 7.10 -12.52
CA ALA A 359 18.42 8.43 -13.12
C ALA A 359 18.65 9.54 -12.09
N ALA A 360 17.94 9.49 -10.95
CA ALA A 360 18.19 10.39 -9.83
C ALA A 360 19.56 10.14 -9.18
N LYS A 361 19.97 8.87 -9.02
CA LYS A 361 21.27 8.53 -8.43
C LYS A 361 22.45 8.98 -9.28
N GLU A 362 22.33 9.00 -10.61
CA GLU A 362 23.37 9.49 -11.51
C GLU A 362 23.73 10.96 -11.23
N VAL A 363 22.74 11.80 -10.93
CA VAL A 363 22.91 13.25 -10.79
C VAL A 363 23.08 13.74 -9.35
N ILE A 364 22.49 13.07 -8.35
CA ILE A 364 22.53 13.49 -6.94
C ILE A 364 23.90 13.20 -6.31
N LYS A 365 24.53 14.24 -5.78
CA LYS A 365 25.86 14.24 -5.17
C LYS A 365 25.85 14.43 -3.65
N ARG A 366 24.87 15.14 -3.07
CA ARG A 366 24.85 15.49 -1.63
C ARG A 366 23.56 15.06 -0.91
N ALA A 367 22.39 15.28 -1.51
CA ALA A 367 21.10 14.96 -0.91
C ALA A 367 20.91 13.44 -0.74
N GLN A 368 20.14 13.03 0.28
CA GLN A 368 19.79 11.63 0.48
C GLN A 368 18.68 11.22 -0.49
N LEU A 369 19.03 10.39 -1.48
CA LEU A 369 18.05 9.73 -2.35
C LEU A 369 17.15 8.82 -1.51
N THR A 370 15.89 9.24 -1.42
CA THR A 370 14.86 8.68 -0.55
C THR A 370 13.79 7.97 -1.38
N ILE A 371 13.23 6.89 -0.86
CA ILE A 371 12.12 6.15 -1.48
C ILE A 371 10.94 6.00 -0.51
N LEU A 372 9.72 5.92 -1.05
CA LEU A 372 8.52 5.54 -0.31
C LEU A 372 8.21 4.05 -0.54
N LEU A 373 7.85 3.32 0.51
CA LEU A 373 7.34 1.94 0.42
C LEU A 373 6.09 1.81 1.29
N ILE A 374 5.01 1.31 0.69
CA ILE A 374 3.76 0.95 1.40
C ILE A 374 3.66 -0.58 1.49
N PRO A 375 3.75 -1.19 2.69
CA PRO A 375 3.57 -2.63 2.86
C PRO A 375 2.20 -3.10 2.34
N GLY A 376 2.19 -4.16 1.53
CA GLY A 376 0.98 -4.62 0.83
C GLY A 376 0.80 -4.04 -0.57
N ILE A 377 1.63 -3.06 -0.97
CA ILE A 377 1.86 -2.65 -2.37
C ILE A 377 3.29 -3.08 -2.76
N GLY A 378 4.31 -2.45 -2.16
CA GLY A 378 5.72 -2.76 -2.39
C GLY A 378 6.30 -3.72 -1.36
N THR A 379 7.29 -4.50 -1.77
CA THR A 379 7.86 -5.64 -1.02
C THR A 379 9.28 -5.41 -0.49
N ILE A 380 9.76 -6.31 0.37
CA ILE A 380 11.16 -6.36 0.83
C ILE A 380 12.12 -6.70 -0.32
N ARG A 381 11.65 -7.33 -1.39
CA ARG A 381 12.43 -7.50 -2.63
C ARG A 381 12.65 -6.16 -3.32
N ASP A 382 11.59 -5.38 -3.45
CA ASP A 382 11.60 -4.08 -4.14
C ASP A 382 12.50 -3.08 -3.41
N LEU A 383 12.43 -3.07 -2.08
CA LEU A 383 13.33 -2.34 -1.19
C LEU A 383 14.82 -2.64 -1.45
N LYS A 384 15.18 -3.93 -1.61
CA LYS A 384 16.56 -4.34 -1.90
C LYS A 384 17.00 -3.88 -3.28
N GLN A 385 16.11 -3.94 -4.28
CA GLN A 385 16.39 -3.48 -5.63
C GLN A 385 16.63 -1.97 -5.69
N ALA A 386 15.78 -1.17 -5.01
CA ALA A 386 15.97 0.27 -4.88
C ALA A 386 17.28 0.63 -4.15
N ASN A 387 17.64 -0.09 -3.09
CA ASN A 387 18.89 0.11 -2.37
C ASN A 387 20.12 -0.23 -3.23
N GLN A 388 20.07 -1.31 -4.03
CA GLN A 388 21.11 -1.65 -5.01
C GLN A 388 21.27 -0.59 -6.11
N LEU A 389 20.21 0.11 -6.47
CA LEU A 389 20.22 1.27 -7.38
C LEU A 389 20.65 2.58 -6.69
N GLY A 390 21.02 2.53 -5.40
CA GLY A 390 21.63 3.64 -4.66
C GLY A 390 20.66 4.47 -3.81
N ALA A 391 19.41 4.03 -3.59
CA ALA A 391 18.58 4.61 -2.55
C ALA A 391 19.19 4.34 -1.16
N THR A 392 19.35 5.40 -0.36
CA THR A 392 20.02 5.35 0.96
C THR A 392 19.08 5.69 2.12
N SER A 393 17.88 6.18 1.82
CA SER A 393 16.83 6.52 2.76
C SER A 393 15.51 5.89 2.32
N VAL A 394 14.72 5.37 3.25
CA VAL A 394 13.40 4.81 2.97
C VAL A 394 12.38 5.21 4.02
N ARG A 395 11.14 5.37 3.57
CA ARG A 395 9.97 5.67 4.39
C ARG A 395 9.01 4.50 4.27
N VAL A 396 8.79 3.80 5.37
CA VAL A 396 7.81 2.72 5.44
C VAL A 396 6.48 3.33 5.88
N ALA A 397 5.57 3.46 4.94
CA ALA A 397 4.30 4.13 5.11
C ALA A 397 3.17 3.13 5.35
N THR A 398 2.43 3.34 6.43
CA THR A 398 1.22 2.57 6.76
C THR A 398 0.08 3.53 7.01
N HIS A 399 -1.16 3.04 6.96
CA HIS A 399 -2.25 3.79 7.56
C HIS A 399 -2.00 3.96 9.08
N CYS A 400 -2.48 5.07 9.65
CA CYS A 400 -2.17 5.53 11.00
C CYS A 400 -2.62 4.62 12.17
N THR A 401 -3.26 3.47 11.90
CA THR A 401 -3.63 2.42 12.87
C THR A 401 -2.93 1.08 12.63
N GLU A 402 -2.16 0.96 11.55
CA GLU A 402 -1.63 -0.30 11.02
C GLU A 402 -0.09 -0.33 11.00
N ALA A 403 0.58 0.28 11.97
CA ALA A 403 2.04 0.33 12.01
C ALA A 403 2.70 -1.05 12.20
N ASP A 404 1.96 -2.07 12.64
CA ASP A 404 2.46 -3.43 12.83
C ASP A 404 2.91 -4.11 11.52
N ILE A 405 2.25 -3.84 10.38
CA ILE A 405 2.66 -4.39 9.07
C ILE A 405 3.99 -3.80 8.56
N SER A 406 4.44 -2.67 9.14
CA SER A 406 5.76 -2.08 8.83
C SER A 406 6.94 -2.90 9.37
N ALA A 407 6.73 -3.78 10.36
CA ALA A 407 7.80 -4.40 11.13
C ALA A 407 8.84 -5.16 10.30
N GLN A 408 8.38 -5.96 9.33
CA GLN A 408 9.27 -6.72 8.43
C GLN A 408 10.12 -5.75 7.56
N HIS A 409 9.50 -4.68 7.07
CA HIS A 409 10.06 -3.71 6.13
C HIS A 409 11.08 -2.77 6.79
N ILE A 410 10.75 -2.23 7.97
CA ILE A 410 11.68 -1.41 8.78
C ILE A 410 12.89 -2.25 9.18
N SER A 411 12.68 -3.50 9.64
CA SER A 411 13.78 -4.42 9.97
C SER A 411 14.68 -4.71 8.77
N ALA A 412 14.09 -4.96 7.59
CA ALA A 412 14.84 -5.19 6.36
C ALA A 412 15.65 -3.97 5.94
N ALA A 413 15.07 -2.77 5.97
CA ALA A 413 15.75 -1.52 5.64
C ALA A 413 16.92 -1.23 6.61
N ARG A 414 16.74 -1.51 7.90
CA ARG A 414 17.82 -1.38 8.91
C ARG A 414 18.95 -2.38 8.72
N ASN A 415 18.69 -3.56 8.15
CA ASN A 415 19.70 -4.54 7.74
C ASN A 415 20.38 -4.20 6.40
N LEU A 416 19.94 -3.14 5.71
CA LEU A 416 20.56 -2.55 4.52
C LEU A 416 21.26 -1.21 4.86
N ASP A 417 21.50 -0.95 6.14
CA ASP A 417 22.09 0.28 6.72
C ASP A 417 21.43 1.61 6.32
N MET A 418 20.22 1.56 5.75
CA MET A 418 19.49 2.74 5.28
C MET A 418 19.15 3.69 6.42
N ASP A 419 18.93 4.96 6.08
CA ASP A 419 18.08 5.82 6.91
C ASP A 419 16.62 5.37 6.78
N VAL A 420 15.89 5.31 7.89
CA VAL A 420 14.56 4.66 7.92
C VAL A 420 13.57 5.51 8.71
N SER A 421 12.55 5.98 8.01
CA SER A 421 11.42 6.71 8.60
C SER A 421 10.17 5.83 8.65
N GLY A 422 9.42 5.90 9.75
CA GLY A 422 8.03 5.48 9.80
C GLY A 422 7.11 6.63 9.35
N PHE A 423 6.04 6.34 8.61
CA PHE A 423 5.18 7.36 7.99
C PHE A 423 3.70 7.00 8.18
N LEU A 424 3.00 7.70 9.10
CA LEU A 424 1.66 7.34 9.58
C LEU A 424 0.54 8.06 8.79
N MET A 425 0.15 7.48 7.65
CA MET A 425 -0.81 8.03 6.68
C MET A 425 -2.21 8.27 7.25
N MET A 426 -2.82 9.40 6.85
CA MET A 426 -4.14 9.87 7.28
C MET A 426 -4.23 10.16 8.79
N ALA A 427 -3.22 10.84 9.35
CA ALA A 427 -3.10 11.08 10.80
C ALA A 427 -4.29 11.82 11.46
N HIS A 428 -5.20 12.41 10.68
CA HIS A 428 -6.45 12.99 11.20
C HIS A 428 -7.46 11.93 11.68
N LEU A 429 -7.43 10.70 11.13
CA LEU A 429 -8.31 9.59 11.52
C LEU A 429 -7.90 8.92 12.84
N ASN A 430 -6.78 9.31 13.45
CA ASN A 430 -6.32 8.82 14.74
C ASN A 430 -6.11 9.98 15.72
N SER A 431 -6.23 9.67 17.02
CA SER A 431 -5.98 10.58 18.14
C SER A 431 -4.47 10.78 18.37
N PRO A 432 -4.04 11.86 19.04
CA PRO A 432 -2.65 12.05 19.42
C PRO A 432 -2.04 10.86 20.19
N GLN A 433 -2.80 10.25 21.11
CA GLN A 433 -2.35 9.10 21.90
C GLN A 433 -2.29 7.81 21.08
N GLY A 434 -3.28 7.55 20.22
CA GLY A 434 -3.24 6.39 19.32
C GLY A 434 -2.11 6.51 18.28
N LEU A 435 -1.75 7.71 17.85
CA LEU A 435 -0.56 7.95 17.03
C LEU A 435 0.75 7.72 17.81
N VAL A 436 0.81 8.07 19.10
CA VAL A 436 1.95 7.77 19.98
C VAL A 436 2.21 6.26 20.08
N GLU A 437 1.15 5.46 20.22
CA GLU A 437 1.26 4.00 20.29
C GLU A 437 1.84 3.43 18.99
N GLN A 438 1.33 3.88 17.85
CA GLN A 438 1.73 3.44 16.51
C GLN A 438 3.15 3.92 16.14
N ALA A 439 3.52 5.13 16.57
CA ALA A 439 4.88 5.65 16.45
C ALA A 439 5.89 4.85 17.28
N LYS A 440 5.51 4.41 18.49
CA LYS A 440 6.34 3.55 19.33
C LYS A 440 6.56 2.17 18.72
N LEU A 441 5.58 1.61 18.00
CA LEU A 441 5.78 0.40 17.22
C LEU A 441 6.87 0.61 16.16
N MET A 442 6.77 1.65 15.32
CA MET A 442 7.76 1.97 14.29
C MET A 442 9.17 2.22 14.87
N GLU A 443 9.28 2.95 15.98
CA GLU A 443 10.55 3.13 16.70
C GLU A 443 11.11 1.79 17.20
N SER A 444 10.26 0.91 17.77
CA SER A 444 10.68 -0.40 18.28
C SER A 444 11.19 -1.35 17.18
N TYR A 445 10.68 -1.20 15.96
CA TYR A 445 11.15 -1.92 14.78
C TYR A 445 12.44 -1.33 14.18
N GLY A 446 12.87 -0.15 14.65
CA GLY A 446 14.15 0.47 14.29
C GLY A 446 14.07 1.73 13.42
N ALA A 447 12.90 2.36 13.27
CA ALA A 447 12.80 3.66 12.60
C ALA A 447 13.60 4.73 13.34
N LYS A 448 14.42 5.49 12.60
CA LYS A 448 15.22 6.64 13.09
C LYS A 448 14.40 7.93 13.14
N CYS A 449 13.29 7.98 12.41
CA CYS A 449 12.33 9.10 12.39
C CYS A 449 10.90 8.55 12.35
N VAL A 450 9.91 9.25 12.92
CA VAL A 450 8.47 8.99 12.67
C VAL A 450 7.76 10.26 12.26
N TYR A 451 6.99 10.19 11.17
CA TYR A 451 6.25 11.32 10.62
C TYR A 451 4.77 11.34 11.05
N VAL A 452 4.27 12.53 11.41
CA VAL A 452 2.85 12.88 11.33
C VAL A 452 2.55 13.29 9.89
N THR A 453 1.53 12.71 9.26
CA THR A 453 1.24 12.95 7.84
C THR A 453 -0.23 13.23 7.58
N ASP A 454 -0.51 14.42 7.05
CA ASP A 454 -1.85 14.88 6.72
C ASP A 454 -2.21 14.55 5.27
N SER A 455 -2.31 13.25 4.97
CA SER A 455 -2.57 12.73 3.62
C SER A 455 -3.90 13.18 2.99
N ALA A 456 -4.77 13.85 3.76
CA ALA A 456 -6.02 14.45 3.29
C ALA A 456 -6.02 15.99 3.33
N GLY A 457 -4.95 16.63 3.85
CA GLY A 457 -4.90 18.08 4.07
C GLY A 457 -6.02 18.60 4.97
N ALA A 458 -6.40 17.80 5.98
CA ALA A 458 -7.59 17.94 6.80
C ALA A 458 -7.30 18.30 8.29
N LEU A 459 -6.03 18.28 8.73
CA LEU A 459 -5.66 18.74 10.08
C LEU A 459 -5.72 20.27 10.16
N THR A 460 -6.24 20.80 11.28
CA THR A 460 -6.01 22.21 11.64
C THR A 460 -4.64 22.40 12.29
N MET A 461 -4.22 23.66 12.48
CA MET A 461 -2.99 24.00 13.20
C MET A 461 -2.96 23.42 14.63
N ASN A 462 -4.10 23.32 15.31
CA ASN A 462 -4.18 22.71 16.64
C ASN A 462 -4.09 21.18 16.57
N ASP A 463 -4.73 20.57 15.58
CA ASP A 463 -4.65 19.12 15.33
C ASP A 463 -3.23 18.64 15.06
N VAL A 464 -2.43 19.42 14.30
CA VAL A 464 -1.01 19.14 14.09
C VAL A 464 -0.23 19.31 15.39
N ARG A 465 -0.46 20.41 16.11
CA ARG A 465 0.21 20.72 17.38
C ARG A 465 0.08 19.58 18.38
N GLU A 466 -1.14 19.11 18.63
CA GLU A 466 -1.40 18.05 19.59
C GLU A 466 -0.70 16.74 19.19
N ARG A 467 -0.76 16.37 17.92
CA ARG A 467 -0.20 15.11 17.40
C ARG A 467 1.33 15.13 17.38
N VAL A 468 1.95 16.20 16.87
CA VAL A 468 3.42 16.34 16.84
C VAL A 468 3.98 16.43 18.25
N ARG A 469 3.38 17.24 19.13
CA ARG A 469 3.81 17.35 20.54
C ARG A 469 3.72 16.01 21.26
N ALA A 470 2.61 15.27 21.10
CA ALA A 470 2.42 13.97 21.74
C ALA A 470 3.49 12.95 21.30
N ILE A 471 3.71 12.79 19.98
CA ILE A 471 4.77 11.91 19.47
C ILE A 471 6.15 12.36 19.96
N ARG A 472 6.45 13.67 19.89
CA ARG A 472 7.75 14.22 20.30
C ARG A 472 8.04 14.02 21.79
N GLN A 473 7.02 14.09 22.65
CA GLN A 473 7.16 13.82 24.09
C GLN A 473 7.28 12.31 24.42
N ALA A 474 6.80 11.43 23.53
CA ALA A 474 6.69 10.01 23.82
C ALA A 474 7.77 9.12 23.17
N LEU A 475 8.40 9.56 22.08
CA LEU A 475 9.55 8.91 21.44
C LEU A 475 10.88 9.31 22.09
N LYS A 476 11.91 8.47 21.94
CA LYS A 476 13.25 8.73 22.51
C LYS A 476 13.86 10.04 21.97
N PRO A 477 14.72 10.73 22.73
CA PRO A 477 15.32 12.01 22.31
C PRO A 477 16.04 11.95 20.96
N GLU A 478 16.70 10.83 20.65
CA GLU A 478 17.43 10.59 19.40
C GLU A 478 16.54 10.20 18.22
N THR A 479 15.36 9.62 18.46
CA THR A 479 14.37 9.33 17.42
C THR A 479 13.80 10.64 16.92
N GLN A 480 13.96 10.93 15.63
CA GLN A 480 13.48 12.17 15.02
C GLN A 480 11.95 12.15 14.84
N VAL A 481 11.35 13.34 14.73
CA VAL A 481 9.94 13.51 14.32
C VAL A 481 9.93 14.28 13.00
N GLY A 482 9.06 13.87 12.08
CA GLY A 482 8.82 14.55 10.81
C GLY A 482 7.39 15.07 10.69
N ILE A 483 7.20 16.07 9.83
CA ILE A 483 5.88 16.60 9.45
C ILE A 483 5.73 16.60 7.92
N HIS A 484 4.58 16.15 7.45
CA HIS A 484 4.18 16.14 6.05
C HIS A 484 2.73 16.62 5.92
N CYS A 485 2.48 17.65 5.11
CA CYS A 485 1.16 18.30 5.03
C CYS A 485 0.71 18.47 3.57
N HIS A 486 -0.54 18.13 3.28
CA HIS A 486 -1.23 18.59 2.07
C HIS A 486 -1.93 19.93 2.28
N ASN A 487 -2.24 20.61 1.19
CA ASN A 487 -2.73 21.99 1.17
C ASN A 487 -4.26 22.11 0.94
N ASN A 488 -5.03 21.03 1.14
CA ASN A 488 -6.45 20.95 0.77
C ASN A 488 -7.37 21.93 1.54
N LEU A 489 -6.92 22.47 2.67
CA LEU A 489 -7.59 23.57 3.40
C LEU A 489 -6.83 24.91 3.30
N GLY A 490 -5.81 25.00 2.44
CA GLY A 490 -4.88 26.15 2.36
C GLY A 490 -3.87 26.22 3.51
N LEU A 491 -3.78 25.17 4.34
CA LEU A 491 -3.00 25.15 5.59
C LEU A 491 -1.61 24.50 5.47
N GLY A 492 -1.19 24.03 4.29
CA GLY A 492 0.00 23.17 4.16
C GLY A 492 1.28 23.78 4.73
N ILE A 493 1.53 25.07 4.44
CA ILE A 493 2.67 25.82 5.01
C ILE A 493 2.49 26.03 6.52
N ALA A 494 1.32 26.50 6.96
CA ALA A 494 1.06 26.81 8.36
C ALA A 494 1.19 25.57 9.26
N ASN A 495 0.58 24.46 8.87
CA ASN A 495 0.67 23.17 9.55
C ASN A 495 2.12 22.66 9.64
N THR A 496 2.91 22.82 8.57
CA THR A 496 4.34 22.44 8.57
C THR A 496 5.15 23.29 9.57
N LEU A 497 4.91 24.59 9.63
CA LEU A 497 5.56 25.48 10.59
C LEU A 497 5.17 25.15 12.04
N ILE A 498 3.89 24.87 12.32
CA ILE A 498 3.46 24.42 13.66
C ILE A 498 4.09 23.06 14.02
N GLY A 499 4.25 22.16 13.06
CA GLY A 499 4.99 20.92 13.28
C GLY A 499 6.43 21.17 13.71
N ILE A 500 7.12 22.11 13.07
CA ILE A 500 8.49 22.51 13.43
C ILE A 500 8.54 23.15 14.83
N GLU A 501 7.63 24.07 15.16
CA GLU A 501 7.52 24.70 16.49
C GLU A 501 7.35 23.66 17.61
N GLU A 502 6.55 22.62 17.38
CA GLU A 502 6.25 21.55 18.34
C GLU A 502 7.29 20.41 18.32
N GLY A 503 8.37 20.56 17.55
CA GLY A 503 9.57 19.74 17.62
C GLY A 503 9.76 18.69 16.51
N ALA A 504 9.07 18.82 15.38
CA ALA A 504 9.48 18.14 14.15
C ALA A 504 10.85 18.69 13.68
N TYR A 505 11.73 17.79 13.26
CA TYR A 505 13.06 18.08 12.73
C TYR A 505 13.10 17.95 11.20
N ARG A 506 12.33 17.01 10.64
CA ARG A 506 12.18 16.88 9.18
C ARG A 506 10.90 17.56 8.72
N ALA A 507 10.99 18.34 7.65
CA ALA A 507 9.85 18.97 7.00
C ALA A 507 9.81 18.54 5.53
N ASP A 508 8.68 17.96 5.12
CA ASP A 508 8.40 17.64 3.73
C ASP A 508 7.78 18.85 3.01
N ALA A 509 8.22 19.08 1.79
CA ALA A 509 7.59 20.01 0.85
C ALA A 509 7.90 19.61 -0.60
N SER A 510 7.26 20.26 -1.57
CA SER A 510 7.55 20.07 -2.99
C SER A 510 7.55 21.39 -3.75
N LEU A 511 8.41 21.53 -4.76
CA LEU A 511 8.45 22.66 -5.69
C LEU A 511 7.06 22.91 -6.28
N THR A 512 6.59 24.16 -6.28
CA THR A 512 5.22 24.57 -6.66
C THR A 512 4.10 23.99 -5.79
N GLY A 513 4.44 23.22 -4.75
CA GLY A 513 3.52 22.33 -4.04
C GLY A 513 3.14 21.08 -4.83
N LEU A 514 3.86 20.72 -5.89
CA LEU A 514 3.53 19.60 -6.78
C LEU A 514 3.33 18.30 -5.96
N GLY A 515 2.08 17.87 -5.87
CA GLY A 515 1.65 16.78 -5.00
C GLY A 515 0.17 16.47 -5.18
N ALA A 516 -0.32 15.45 -4.47
CA ALA A 516 -1.72 15.06 -4.54
C ALA A 516 -2.67 16.13 -3.94
N GLY A 517 -3.93 16.11 -4.36
CA GLY A 517 -4.93 17.10 -3.92
C GLY A 517 -4.62 18.52 -4.40
N ALA A 518 -4.69 19.49 -3.50
CA ALA A 518 -4.24 20.87 -3.69
C ALA A 518 -2.71 21.03 -3.60
N GLY A 519 -1.97 19.91 -3.54
CA GLY A 519 -0.51 19.88 -3.39
C GLY A 519 -0.05 19.63 -1.96
N ASN A 520 1.27 19.50 -1.78
CA ASN A 520 1.91 19.48 -0.46
C ASN A 520 2.12 20.91 0.07
N ALA A 521 2.85 21.06 1.17
CA ALA A 521 3.53 22.30 1.50
C ALA A 521 4.44 22.72 0.33
N ILE A 522 4.34 23.98 -0.10
CA ILE A 522 5.10 24.53 -1.23
C ILE A 522 6.55 24.81 -0.77
N LEU A 523 7.53 24.15 -1.39
CA LEU A 523 8.94 24.17 -0.94
C LEU A 523 9.55 25.56 -0.99
N GLU A 524 9.46 26.25 -2.13
CA GLU A 524 10.03 27.60 -2.30
C GLU A 524 9.41 28.61 -1.31
N VAL A 525 8.12 28.46 -0.98
CA VAL A 525 7.43 29.29 0.02
C VAL A 525 7.83 28.91 1.45
N LEU A 526 7.95 27.62 1.77
CA LEU A 526 8.38 27.15 3.08
C LEU A 526 9.78 27.66 3.41
N ILE A 527 10.72 27.56 2.46
CA ILE A 527 12.09 28.07 2.61
C ILE A 527 12.09 29.60 2.73
N ALA A 528 11.28 30.32 1.95
CA ALA A 528 11.16 31.78 2.08
C ALA A 528 10.65 32.21 3.47
N VAL A 529 9.68 31.50 4.04
CA VAL A 529 9.14 31.80 5.38
C VAL A 529 10.14 31.41 6.47
N LEU A 530 10.77 30.24 6.40
CA LEU A 530 11.78 29.81 7.37
C LEU A 530 13.00 30.74 7.39
N LEU A 531 13.47 31.22 6.24
CA LEU A 531 14.52 32.23 6.16
C LEU A 531 14.08 33.57 6.79
N LYS A 532 12.84 34.03 6.56
CA LYS A 532 12.28 35.20 7.25
C LYS A 532 12.12 34.98 8.77
N MET A 533 11.96 33.75 9.21
CA MET A 533 11.96 33.35 10.63
C MET A 533 13.39 33.12 11.19
N ASN A 534 14.44 33.43 10.41
CA ASN A 534 15.85 33.31 10.77
C ASN A 534 16.32 31.86 11.10
N TYR A 535 15.73 30.85 10.46
CA TYR A 535 16.23 29.47 10.55
C TYR A 535 17.54 29.29 9.76
N PRO A 536 18.56 28.59 10.32
CA PRO A 536 19.78 28.25 9.61
C PRO A 536 19.49 27.15 8.59
N LEU A 537 19.34 27.53 7.32
CA LEU A 537 19.05 26.63 6.21
C LEU A 537 20.20 26.62 5.19
N LYS A 538 20.42 25.45 4.57
CA LYS A 538 21.38 25.22 3.48
C LYS A 538 20.82 25.61 2.11
N CYS A 539 19.51 25.86 2.04
CA CYS A 539 18.76 25.93 0.79
C CYS A 539 18.90 27.29 0.10
N ASN A 540 19.22 27.28 -1.20
CA ASN A 540 19.25 28.46 -2.05
C ASN A 540 17.82 28.80 -2.52
N LEU A 541 17.18 29.76 -1.83
CA LEU A 541 15.81 30.18 -2.12
C LEU A 541 15.59 30.58 -3.59
N PHE A 542 16.47 31.40 -4.17
CA PHE A 542 16.27 31.87 -5.55
C PHE A 542 16.31 30.71 -6.54
N LYS A 543 17.28 29.79 -6.40
CA LYS A 543 17.33 28.58 -7.25
C LYS A 543 16.08 27.70 -7.08
N LEU A 544 15.51 27.60 -5.88
CA LEU A 544 14.24 26.89 -5.68
C LEU A 544 13.06 27.59 -6.36
N MET A 545 13.01 28.93 -6.35
CA MET A 545 12.00 29.71 -7.07
C MET A 545 12.14 29.54 -8.59
N ASP A 546 13.34 29.68 -9.13
CA ASP A 546 13.65 29.52 -10.56
C ASP A 546 13.22 28.12 -11.04
N VAL A 547 13.60 27.07 -10.34
CA VAL A 547 13.26 25.68 -10.70
C VAL A 547 11.75 25.40 -10.51
N ALA A 548 11.10 26.01 -9.51
CA ALA A 548 9.66 25.90 -9.35
C ALA A 548 8.91 26.49 -10.55
N ASP A 549 9.22 27.72 -10.95
CA ASP A 549 8.47 28.44 -11.99
C ASP A 549 8.89 28.08 -13.43
N ASP A 550 10.19 27.92 -13.73
CA ASP A 550 10.68 27.64 -15.09
C ASP A 550 10.68 26.15 -15.45
N MET A 551 10.74 25.23 -14.47
CA MET A 551 10.85 23.78 -14.73
C MET A 551 9.65 22.95 -14.25
N VAL A 552 9.13 23.20 -13.04
CA VAL A 552 8.10 22.34 -12.44
C VAL A 552 6.68 22.80 -12.76
N ARG A 553 6.39 24.11 -12.66
CA ARG A 553 5.07 24.67 -12.96
C ARG A 553 4.59 24.40 -14.39
N PRO A 554 5.44 24.45 -15.44
CA PRO A 554 5.02 24.18 -16.82
C PRO A 554 4.58 22.73 -17.08
N LEU A 555 4.83 21.79 -16.15
CA LEU A 555 4.42 20.40 -16.28
C LEU A 555 2.94 20.16 -15.88
N GLN A 556 2.31 21.11 -15.18
CA GLN A 556 0.99 20.91 -14.58
C GLN A 556 -0.16 20.98 -15.60
N GLU A 557 -0.55 19.84 -16.19
CA GLU A 557 -1.79 19.75 -17.00
C GLU A 557 -3.04 20.16 -16.21
N ARG A 558 -3.16 19.67 -14.97
CA ARG A 558 -4.22 19.99 -14.01
C ARG A 558 -3.58 20.87 -12.93
N PRO A 559 -3.89 22.17 -12.85
CA PRO A 559 -3.24 23.07 -11.89
C PRO A 559 -3.34 22.56 -10.45
N VAL A 560 -2.21 22.47 -9.77
CA VAL A 560 -2.13 22.09 -8.35
C VAL A 560 -2.43 23.33 -7.52
N ARG A 561 -3.64 23.38 -6.97
CA ARG A 561 -4.19 24.55 -6.28
C ARG A 561 -5.35 24.16 -5.38
N LEU A 562 -5.73 25.08 -4.50
CA LEU A 562 -7.04 25.04 -3.85
C LEU A 562 -8.14 25.43 -4.86
N ASP A 563 -9.07 24.51 -5.08
CA ASP A 563 -10.30 24.68 -5.84
C ASP A 563 -11.43 23.84 -5.22
N ARG A 564 -12.61 23.82 -5.85
CA ARG A 564 -13.83 23.22 -5.29
C ARG A 564 -13.67 21.71 -5.02
N GLU A 565 -12.99 21.02 -5.92
CA GLU A 565 -12.73 19.58 -5.87
C GLU A 565 -11.69 19.26 -4.78
N THR A 566 -10.58 19.99 -4.75
CA THR A 566 -9.51 19.77 -3.76
C THR A 566 -9.90 20.21 -2.34
N LEU A 567 -10.67 21.30 -2.19
CA LEU A 567 -11.26 21.71 -0.91
C LEU A 567 -12.20 20.62 -0.35
N SER A 568 -12.88 19.89 -1.23
CA SER A 568 -13.77 18.79 -0.83
C SER A 568 -13.00 17.59 -0.25
N LEU A 569 -11.73 17.38 -0.62
CA LEU A 569 -10.87 16.37 0.01
C LEU A 569 -10.58 16.70 1.48
N GLY A 570 -10.12 17.93 1.72
CA GLY A 570 -9.78 18.42 3.07
C GLY A 570 -10.99 18.51 3.98
N TYR A 571 -12.14 18.94 3.46
CA TYR A 571 -13.39 18.96 4.20
C TYR A 571 -13.95 17.56 4.52
N ALA A 572 -13.77 16.58 3.63
CA ALA A 572 -14.30 15.23 3.79
C ALA A 572 -13.33 14.23 4.46
N GLY A 573 -12.07 14.62 4.71
CA GLY A 573 -11.04 13.73 5.24
C GLY A 573 -10.59 12.65 4.26
N VAL A 574 -10.57 12.94 2.95
CA VAL A 574 -10.29 11.96 1.88
C VAL A 574 -8.83 11.99 1.43
N TYR A 575 -8.23 10.81 1.23
CA TYR A 575 -6.84 10.65 0.80
C TYR A 575 -6.58 11.33 -0.56
N SER A 576 -5.52 12.14 -0.65
CA SER A 576 -5.42 13.19 -1.66
C SER A 576 -5.19 12.72 -3.10
N SER A 577 -4.67 11.50 -3.32
CA SER A 577 -4.47 10.92 -4.66
C SER A 577 -5.80 10.69 -5.41
N PHE A 578 -6.88 10.49 -4.65
CA PHE A 578 -8.21 10.17 -5.19
C PHE A 578 -8.75 11.25 -6.14
N LEU A 579 -8.22 12.49 -6.09
CA LEU A 579 -8.66 13.63 -6.90
C LEU A 579 -8.86 13.30 -8.39
N LEU A 580 -7.79 12.94 -9.10
CA LEU A 580 -7.84 12.72 -10.55
C LEU A 580 -8.61 11.46 -10.94
N HIS A 581 -8.78 10.53 -10.00
CA HIS A 581 -9.57 9.32 -10.17
C HIS A 581 -11.06 9.64 -10.00
N ALA A 582 -11.42 10.49 -9.04
CA ALA A 582 -12.77 10.99 -8.82
C ALA A 582 -13.22 11.97 -9.93
N GLU A 583 -12.36 12.87 -10.39
CA GLU A 583 -12.62 13.73 -11.57
C GLU A 583 -12.89 12.87 -12.83
N ARG A 584 -12.11 11.79 -13.03
CA ARG A 584 -12.30 10.84 -14.15
C ARG A 584 -13.60 10.04 -14.02
N ALA A 585 -13.92 9.54 -12.83
CA ALA A 585 -15.16 8.81 -12.55
C ALA A 585 -16.40 9.72 -12.71
N ALA A 586 -16.35 10.95 -12.18
CA ALA A 586 -17.38 11.97 -12.33
C ALA A 586 -17.70 12.23 -13.81
N LYS A 587 -16.66 12.43 -14.64
CA LYS A 587 -16.81 12.59 -16.10
C LYS A 587 -17.36 11.33 -16.78
N LYS A 588 -16.91 10.13 -16.39
CA LYS A 588 -17.34 8.85 -16.98
C LYS A 588 -18.79 8.50 -16.65
N PHE A 589 -19.28 8.88 -15.47
CA PHE A 589 -20.64 8.57 -15.02
C PHE A 589 -21.64 9.73 -15.17
N ASN A 590 -21.16 10.96 -15.43
CA ASN A 590 -21.91 12.23 -15.42
C ASN A 590 -22.49 12.56 -14.04
N LEU A 591 -21.59 12.71 -13.06
CA LEU A 591 -21.85 13.06 -11.66
C LEU A 591 -21.00 14.28 -11.25
N ASP A 592 -21.26 14.87 -10.08
CA ASP A 592 -20.34 15.84 -9.47
C ASP A 592 -19.21 15.11 -8.74
N ALA A 593 -17.96 15.49 -8.98
CA ALA A 593 -16.80 14.89 -8.29
C ALA A 593 -16.89 15.05 -6.76
N ARG A 594 -17.52 16.12 -6.27
CA ARG A 594 -17.77 16.35 -4.84
C ARG A 594 -18.65 15.28 -4.22
N GLU A 595 -19.67 14.80 -4.93
CA GLU A 595 -20.59 13.77 -4.41
C GLU A 595 -19.85 12.45 -4.21
N ILE A 596 -18.99 12.09 -5.17
CA ILE A 596 -18.09 10.95 -5.09
C ILE A 596 -17.13 11.11 -3.88
N LEU A 597 -16.44 12.25 -3.76
CA LEU A 597 -15.50 12.50 -2.66
C LEU A 597 -16.18 12.50 -1.27
N LEU A 598 -17.32 13.17 -1.12
CA LEU A 598 -18.08 13.19 0.13
C LEU A 598 -18.58 11.80 0.54
N GLU A 599 -18.95 10.95 -0.43
CA GLU A 599 -19.35 9.56 -0.18
C GLU A 599 -18.16 8.66 0.17
N LEU A 600 -16.99 8.85 -0.44
CA LEU A 600 -15.75 8.16 -0.05
C LEU A 600 -15.32 8.52 1.39
N GLY A 601 -15.48 9.79 1.79
CA GLY A 601 -15.26 10.25 3.16
C GLY A 601 -16.23 9.61 4.15
N LYS A 602 -17.55 9.61 3.85
CA LYS A 602 -18.57 8.89 4.65
C LYS A 602 -18.26 7.40 4.79
N ARG A 603 -17.79 6.75 3.72
CA ARG A 603 -17.38 5.34 3.71
C ARG A 603 -16.06 5.07 4.44
N LYS A 604 -15.32 6.10 4.86
CA LYS A 604 -14.01 6.02 5.55
C LYS A 604 -12.98 5.23 4.75
N MET A 605 -12.84 5.57 3.47
CA MET A 605 -11.82 4.95 2.60
C MET A 605 -10.42 5.45 2.97
N VAL A 606 -9.44 4.54 2.93
CA VAL A 606 -8.02 4.82 3.20
C VAL A 606 -7.22 4.85 1.90
N GLY A 607 -5.98 5.34 1.96
CA GLY A 607 -5.08 5.37 0.79
C GLY A 607 -4.89 3.98 0.17
N GLY A 608 -4.83 3.94 -1.15
CA GLY A 608 -4.78 2.72 -1.94
C GLY A 608 -6.14 2.18 -2.42
N GLN A 609 -7.27 2.70 -1.92
CA GLN A 609 -8.63 2.25 -2.29
C GLN A 609 -9.24 3.02 -3.48
N GLU A 610 -8.42 3.41 -4.47
CA GLU A 610 -8.83 4.06 -5.71
C GLU A 610 -9.90 3.26 -6.48
N ASP A 611 -9.91 1.94 -6.36
CA ASP A 611 -10.93 1.05 -6.93
C ASP A 611 -12.35 1.32 -6.39
N MET A 612 -12.47 1.79 -5.15
CA MET A 612 -13.75 2.16 -4.54
C MET A 612 -14.35 3.44 -5.13
N ILE A 613 -13.57 4.27 -5.82
CA ILE A 613 -14.04 5.50 -6.47
C ILE A 613 -15.00 5.16 -7.62
N MET A 614 -14.62 4.18 -8.44
CA MET A 614 -15.47 3.64 -9.51
C MET A 614 -16.74 2.98 -8.96
N ASP A 615 -16.66 2.37 -7.77
CA ASP A 615 -17.82 1.78 -7.11
C ASP A 615 -18.81 2.83 -6.58
N VAL A 616 -18.31 3.85 -5.90
CA VAL A 616 -19.11 4.97 -5.40
C VAL A 616 -19.83 5.65 -6.56
N ALA A 617 -19.14 5.91 -7.67
CA ALA A 617 -19.76 6.50 -8.86
C ALA A 617 -20.81 5.59 -9.52
N MET A 618 -20.67 4.26 -9.44
CA MET A 618 -21.71 3.32 -9.88
C MET A 618 -22.88 3.19 -8.91
N ASP A 619 -22.69 3.41 -7.61
CA ASP A 619 -23.78 3.43 -6.63
C ASP A 619 -24.56 4.74 -6.65
N LEU A 620 -23.90 5.89 -6.83
CA LEU A 620 -24.52 7.21 -6.94
C LEU A 620 -25.32 7.44 -8.24
N LYS A 621 -25.14 6.57 -9.25
CA LYS A 621 -25.85 6.64 -10.54
C LYS A 621 -27.17 5.82 -10.57
N LYS A 622 -27.50 5.09 -9.51
CA LYS A 622 -28.68 4.22 -9.42
C LYS A 622 -29.91 4.94 -8.86
#